data_AF-A0A257YD96-F1
#
_entry.id   AF-A0A257YD96-F1
#
_cell.length_a   1.000
_cell.length_b   1.000
_cell.length_c   1.000
_cell.angle_alpha   90.00
_cell.angle_beta   90.00
_cell.angle_gamma   90.00
#
_symmetry.space_group_name_H-M   'P 1'
#
loop_
_entity.id
_entity.type
_entity.pdbx_description
1 polymer ?
#
loop_
_entity_poly.entity_id
_entity_poly.type
_entity_poly.pdbx_seq_one_letter_code
_entity_poly.pdbx_strand_id
1 'polypeptide(L)'
;MHRKLIGIAGVALALGLAGTAHAQFGNLGRALGEVTRAVPMPDFLSGPQPVSTSIRDAEWADPSRDGFRPGQAEPLDGLPQNEDGAFVLAAGYYAMQAQSYCLHAGTHGPGGGDGYLYAPVKGSARDAVIAILQNVNDHPEIAQRDVQLLLWAIVARAKFEDLDNRLKLVASQLLTPRQLATLNRNALSMLTSGELSRITGPLPAPLRAVVEAESRLRGMLTSGGSSFAEMERVAVLAGMAPTGPGSIGVPAARWSEHPDGYWVRYTPSGYSNTKVEIYVEPGSAAVGKVYDPATAIAVPGNTARQRLAQSARVYGR
;
A
#
# COMPACT_ATOMS: atom_id res chain seq x y z
N MET A 1 -22.42 -12.06 77.48
CA MET A 1 -23.40 -13.17 77.58
C MET A 1 -23.42 -13.90 76.23
N HIS A 2 -22.63 -14.96 76.06
CA HIS A 2 -23.02 -16.37 76.27
C HIS A 2 -24.03 -16.93 75.26
N ARG A 3 -23.50 -17.62 74.22
CA ARG A 3 -23.73 -19.04 73.82
C ARG A 3 -23.16 -19.23 72.40
N LYS A 4 -22.11 -20.04 72.14
CA LYS A 4 -22.00 -21.53 72.13
C LYS A 4 -23.11 -22.17 71.26
N LEU A 5 -22.91 -23.13 70.36
CA LEU A 5 -21.80 -23.99 69.92
C LEU A 5 -22.40 -24.98 68.86
N ILE A 6 -21.55 -25.56 67.98
CA ILE A 6 -21.66 -26.91 67.35
C ILE A 6 -22.74 -27.09 66.25
N GLY A 7 -22.49 -27.68 65.08
CA GLY A 7 -21.32 -28.35 64.50
C GLY A 7 -21.74 -29.36 63.40
N ILE A 8 -20.73 -29.91 62.70
CA ILE A 8 -20.74 -31.14 61.85
C ILE A 8 -21.38 -30.99 60.45
N ALA A 9 -20.93 -31.62 59.37
CA ALA A 9 -19.66 -32.08 58.81
C ALA A 9 -20.03 -32.55 57.39
N GLY A 10 -19.14 -32.41 56.41
CA GLY A 10 -19.38 -32.92 55.06
C GLY A 10 -18.14 -32.79 54.18
N VAL A 11 -17.16 -33.65 54.41
CA VAL A 11 -16.04 -33.90 53.49
C VAL A 11 -16.56 -34.75 52.34
N ALA A 12 -16.45 -34.26 51.11
CA ALA A 12 -16.46 -35.09 49.91
C ALA A 12 -15.24 -34.73 49.05
N LEU A 13 -14.29 -35.66 49.04
CA LEU A 13 -13.09 -35.69 48.22
C LEU A 13 -13.48 -36.04 46.78
N ALA A 14 -13.12 -35.19 45.81
CA ALA A 14 -13.13 -35.55 44.41
C ALA A 14 -11.76 -35.24 43.80
N LEU A 15 -10.95 -36.29 43.69
CA LEU A 15 -9.80 -36.39 42.79
C LEU A 15 -10.32 -36.48 41.35
N GLY A 16 -9.71 -35.75 40.41
CA GLY A 16 -9.88 -36.07 39.00
C GLY A 16 -9.55 -34.95 38.01
N LEU A 17 -8.35 -35.04 37.45
CA LEU A 17 -7.98 -34.69 36.07
C LEU A 17 -7.79 -33.20 35.73
N ALA A 18 -6.52 -32.80 35.78
CA ALA A 18 -5.96 -31.76 34.92
C ALA A 18 -6.13 -32.19 33.45
N GLY A 19 -7.15 -31.65 32.79
CA GLY A 19 -7.30 -31.69 31.35
C GLY A 19 -6.66 -30.45 30.74
N THR A 20 -5.72 -30.66 29.83
CA THR A 20 -5.13 -29.63 28.99
C THR A 20 -6.23 -28.94 28.17
N ALA A 21 -6.45 -27.65 28.40
CA ALA A 21 -7.26 -26.82 27.51
C ALA A 21 -6.46 -26.59 26.22
N HIS A 22 -6.51 -27.56 25.31
CA HIS A 22 -6.14 -27.43 23.91
C HIS A 22 -7.37 -27.82 23.08
N ALA A 23 -7.56 -27.09 21.98
CA ALA A 23 -8.54 -27.32 20.91
C ALA A 23 -9.97 -26.79 21.11
N GLN A 24 -10.16 -25.47 20.98
CA GLN A 24 -11.38 -24.91 20.35
C GLN A 24 -11.11 -23.89 19.22
N PHE A 25 -9.85 -23.58 18.90
CA PHE A 25 -9.50 -22.72 17.76
C PHE A 25 -9.23 -23.46 16.44
N GLY A 26 -9.26 -24.80 16.43
CA GLY A 26 -8.94 -25.60 15.23
C GLY A 26 -10.01 -25.58 14.13
N ASN A 27 -11.29 -25.33 14.47
CA ASN A 27 -12.38 -25.39 13.49
C ASN A 27 -12.73 -24.04 12.84
N LEU A 28 -12.37 -22.91 13.46
CA LEU A 28 -12.51 -21.60 12.82
C LEU A 28 -11.48 -21.38 11.71
N GLY A 29 -10.25 -21.89 11.90
CA GLY A 29 -9.21 -21.84 10.86
C GLY A 29 -9.52 -22.73 9.65
N ARG A 30 -10.16 -23.89 9.86
CA ARG A 30 -10.61 -24.77 8.77
C ARG A 30 -11.83 -24.23 8.04
N ALA A 31 -12.81 -23.66 8.75
CA ALA A 31 -13.97 -23.03 8.13
C ALA A 31 -13.58 -21.79 7.28
N LEU A 32 -12.61 -20.99 7.74
CA LEU A 32 -12.06 -19.89 6.94
C LEU A 32 -11.20 -20.38 5.76
N GLY A 33 -10.47 -21.49 5.93
CA GLY A 33 -9.71 -22.14 4.87
C GLY A 33 -10.55 -22.79 3.77
N GLU A 34 -11.77 -23.23 4.10
CA GLU A 34 -12.71 -23.80 3.12
C GLU A 34 -13.58 -22.73 2.44
N VAL A 35 -13.99 -21.66 3.15
CA VAL A 35 -14.74 -20.54 2.54
C VAL A 35 -13.87 -19.74 1.57
N THR A 36 -12.56 -19.66 1.80
CA THR A 36 -11.62 -19.02 0.85
C THR A 36 -11.31 -19.87 -0.39
N ARG A 37 -11.59 -21.19 -0.36
CA ARG A 37 -11.45 -22.08 -1.53
C ARG A 37 -12.70 -22.15 -2.41
N ALA A 38 -13.86 -21.69 -1.92
CA ALA A 38 -15.15 -21.96 -2.54
C ALA A 38 -15.81 -20.75 -3.24
N VAL A 39 -15.14 -19.61 -3.36
CA VAL A 39 -15.60 -18.53 -4.25
C VAL A 39 -14.62 -18.42 -5.40
N PRO A 40 -14.82 -19.15 -6.51
CA PRO A 40 -14.10 -18.86 -7.74
C PRO A 40 -14.42 -17.41 -8.13
N MET A 41 -13.42 -16.54 -7.99
CA MET A 41 -13.50 -15.18 -8.53
C MET A 41 -13.81 -15.31 -10.03
N PRO A 42 -14.89 -14.70 -10.53
CA PRO A 42 -15.24 -14.82 -11.93
C PRO A 42 -14.08 -14.40 -12.83
N ASP A 43 -13.78 -15.24 -13.81
CA ASP A 43 -12.65 -15.16 -14.73
C ASP A 43 -12.74 -14.01 -15.75
N PHE A 44 -13.51 -12.94 -15.45
CA PHE A 44 -13.62 -11.71 -16.23
C PHE A 44 -13.29 -10.44 -15.38
N LEU A 45 -13.15 -10.54 -14.05
CA LEU A 45 -12.37 -9.59 -13.21
C LEU A 45 -10.84 -9.78 -13.42
N SER A 46 -10.49 -10.56 -14.43
CA SER A 46 -9.25 -11.28 -14.72
C SER A 46 -8.27 -10.53 -15.64
N GLY A 47 -8.58 -9.30 -16.04
CA GLY A 47 -7.56 -8.42 -16.62
C GLY A 47 -6.50 -8.11 -15.55
N PRO A 48 -5.20 -8.27 -15.82
CA PRO A 48 -4.15 -8.14 -14.81
C PRO A 48 -4.25 -6.77 -14.12
N GLN A 49 -4.31 -6.76 -12.79
CA GLN A 49 -4.43 -5.54 -12.00
C GLN A 49 -3.34 -4.54 -12.37
N PRO A 50 -3.65 -3.25 -12.60
CA PRO A 50 -2.66 -2.24 -12.97
C PRO A 50 -1.52 -2.18 -11.94
N VAL A 51 -1.90 -2.21 -10.66
CA VAL A 51 -1.00 -2.34 -9.52
C VAL A 51 -1.47 -3.50 -8.64
N SER A 52 -0.71 -4.59 -8.66
CA SER A 52 -1.04 -5.83 -7.93
C SER A 52 -0.22 -6.03 -6.66
N THR A 53 0.75 -5.16 -6.37
CA THR A 53 1.59 -5.26 -5.16
C THR A 53 0.75 -5.27 -3.91
N SER A 54 1.10 -6.14 -2.97
CA SER A 54 0.36 -6.40 -1.74
C SER A 54 1.30 -6.69 -0.58
N ILE A 55 0.75 -6.81 0.62
CA ILE A 55 1.50 -7.20 1.82
C ILE A 55 2.18 -8.57 1.70
N ARG A 56 1.69 -9.45 0.81
CA ARG A 56 2.32 -10.76 0.55
C ARG A 56 3.62 -10.63 -0.24
N ASP A 57 3.80 -9.52 -0.95
CA ASP A 57 5.00 -9.23 -1.72
C ASP A 57 6.09 -8.54 -0.88
N ALA A 58 5.79 -8.19 0.38
CA ALA A 58 6.73 -7.60 1.33
C ALA A 58 7.51 -8.67 2.10
N GLU A 59 8.34 -9.40 1.37
CA GLU A 59 9.06 -10.58 1.88
C GLU A 59 10.27 -10.21 2.76
N TRP A 60 10.66 -8.93 2.78
CA TRP A 60 11.91 -8.45 3.39
C TRP A 60 11.73 -7.73 4.72
N ALA A 61 10.60 -7.91 5.41
CA ALA A 61 10.43 -7.34 6.73
C ALA A 61 11.51 -7.87 7.69
N ASP A 62 12.15 -6.99 8.46
CA ASP A 62 13.17 -7.35 9.43
C ASP A 62 12.74 -6.98 10.87
N PRO A 63 12.08 -7.89 11.59
CA PRO A 63 11.70 -7.68 12.98
C PRO A 63 12.90 -7.55 13.93
N SER A 64 14.09 -8.05 13.56
CA SER A 64 15.27 -7.97 14.43
C SER A 64 15.79 -6.54 14.59
N ARG A 65 15.41 -5.65 13.66
CA ARG A 65 15.69 -4.20 13.69
C ARG A 65 14.54 -3.38 14.28
N ASP A 66 13.52 -4.00 14.85
CA ASP A 66 12.48 -3.23 15.53
C ASP A 66 13.09 -2.45 16.71
N GLY A 67 12.78 -1.15 16.79
CA GLY A 67 13.37 -0.26 17.79
C GLY A 67 14.82 0.18 17.51
N PHE A 68 15.47 -0.33 16.46
CA PHE A 68 16.79 0.12 16.03
C PHE A 68 16.77 1.61 15.63
N ARG A 69 17.71 2.36 16.21
CA ARG A 69 17.91 3.80 15.95
C ARG A 69 19.37 4.04 15.56
N PRO A 70 19.67 4.24 14.26
CA PRO A 70 21.05 4.42 13.79
C PRO A 70 21.72 5.71 14.26
N GLY A 71 20.97 6.66 14.82
CA GLY A 71 21.47 7.96 15.26
C GLY A 71 20.75 9.11 14.55
N GLN A 72 21.49 10.16 14.21
CA GLN A 72 20.97 11.28 13.41
C GLN A 72 21.06 10.92 11.93
N ALA A 73 19.98 11.15 11.18
CA ALA A 73 19.96 10.94 9.73
C ALA A 73 20.52 12.15 9.01
N GLU A 74 21.32 11.90 7.97
CA GLU A 74 21.68 12.88 6.95
C GLU A 74 20.53 13.04 5.93
N PRO A 75 20.44 14.17 5.21
CA PRO A 75 19.44 14.33 4.16
C PRO A 75 19.70 13.35 3.00
N LEU A 76 18.71 12.51 2.67
CA LEU A 76 18.82 11.58 1.54
C LEU A 76 18.95 12.31 0.20
N ASP A 77 18.32 13.49 0.08
CA ASP A 77 18.44 14.39 -1.07
C ASP A 77 19.81 15.09 -1.19
N GLY A 78 20.72 14.85 -0.23
CA GLY A 78 22.12 15.25 -0.33
C GLY A 78 23.02 14.22 -1.05
N LEU A 79 22.52 13.02 -1.32
CA LEU A 79 23.27 11.99 -2.05
C LEU A 79 23.34 12.30 -3.55
N PRO A 80 24.40 11.86 -4.26
CA PRO A 80 24.44 11.94 -5.72
C PRO A 80 23.24 11.21 -6.34
N GLN A 81 22.69 11.75 -7.42
CA GLN A 81 21.60 11.12 -8.17
C GLN A 81 22.08 10.60 -9.53
N ASN A 82 21.44 9.54 -10.03
CA ASN A 82 21.60 9.09 -11.41
C ASN A 82 20.63 9.84 -12.35
N GLU A 83 20.61 9.46 -13.64
CA GLU A 83 19.74 10.07 -14.67
C GLU A 83 18.24 9.89 -14.40
N ASP A 84 17.83 8.91 -13.59
CA ASP A 84 16.42 8.69 -13.21
C ASP A 84 16.02 9.47 -11.93
N GLY A 85 16.95 10.25 -11.36
CA GLY A 85 16.79 10.96 -10.09
C GLY A 85 16.93 10.06 -8.85
N ALA A 86 17.39 8.82 -9.02
CA ALA A 86 17.57 7.86 -7.94
C ALA A 86 18.92 8.04 -7.22
N PHE A 87 18.97 7.74 -5.93
CA PHE A 87 20.09 8.12 -5.06
C PHE A 87 21.19 7.07 -5.01
N VAL A 88 22.44 7.46 -5.29
CA VAL A 88 23.62 6.62 -5.15
C VAL A 88 23.99 6.50 -3.67
N LEU A 89 23.90 5.29 -3.15
CA LEU A 89 24.07 4.99 -1.73
C LEU A 89 25.53 5.01 -1.31
N ALA A 90 25.77 5.60 -0.14
CA ALA A 90 27.00 5.45 0.63
C ALA A 90 26.67 4.87 2.00
N ALA A 91 27.67 4.37 2.74
CA ALA A 91 27.46 3.95 4.13
C ALA A 91 26.93 5.13 4.96
N GLY A 92 25.98 4.88 5.86
CA GLY A 92 25.36 5.93 6.67
C GLY A 92 23.87 5.74 6.89
N TYR A 93 23.26 6.72 7.53
CA TYR A 93 21.83 6.79 7.80
C TYR A 93 21.25 8.04 7.15
N TYR A 94 20.29 7.87 6.26
CA TYR A 94 19.72 8.93 5.45
C TYR A 94 18.20 8.99 5.63
N ALA A 95 17.63 10.18 5.52
CA ALA A 95 16.19 10.36 5.56
C ALA A 95 15.72 11.49 4.63
N MET A 96 14.50 11.33 4.09
CA MET A 96 13.81 12.37 3.33
C MET A 96 12.31 12.30 3.57
N GLN A 97 11.66 13.47 3.58
CA GLN A 97 10.22 13.58 3.45
C GLN A 97 9.88 13.47 1.97
N ALA A 98 9.58 12.27 1.48
CA ALA A 98 9.30 12.05 0.07
C ALA A 98 7.86 12.42 -0.26
N GLN A 99 7.64 12.99 -1.46
CA GLN A 99 6.32 13.00 -2.06
C GLN A 99 5.86 11.55 -2.27
N SER A 100 4.72 11.21 -1.71
CA SER A 100 4.10 9.89 -1.85
C SER A 100 2.73 9.97 -2.51
N TYR A 101 2.25 8.82 -2.99
CA TYR A 101 1.05 8.73 -3.80
C TYR A 101 0.26 7.47 -3.47
N CYS A 102 -1.06 7.61 -3.34
CA CYS A 102 -1.98 6.51 -3.14
C CYS A 102 -2.11 5.67 -4.42
N LEU A 103 -1.88 4.36 -4.30
CA LEU A 103 -2.09 3.37 -5.37
C LEU A 103 -3.25 2.40 -5.06
N HIS A 104 -4.15 2.76 -4.14
CA HIS A 104 -5.30 1.93 -3.79
C HIS A 104 -6.53 2.79 -3.49
N ALA A 105 -7.23 3.20 -4.56
CA ALA A 105 -8.46 3.98 -4.43
C ALA A 105 -9.55 3.19 -3.68
N GLY A 106 -10.39 3.90 -2.93
CA GLY A 106 -11.46 3.29 -2.13
C GLY A 106 -10.99 2.64 -0.84
N THR A 107 -9.79 2.98 -0.35
CA THR A 107 -9.26 2.50 0.93
C THR A 107 -8.87 3.66 1.84
N HIS A 108 -8.62 3.35 3.12
CA HIS A 108 -8.29 4.36 4.11
C HIS A 108 -6.85 4.88 3.94
N GLY A 109 -6.65 6.16 4.19
CA GLY A 109 -5.30 6.72 4.27
C GLY A 109 -4.46 6.04 5.37
N PRO A 110 -3.14 6.32 5.40
CA PRO A 110 -2.28 5.89 6.49
C PRO A 110 -2.80 6.37 7.85
N GLY A 111 -2.64 5.56 8.89
CA GLY A 111 -3.06 5.89 10.24
C GLY A 111 -2.01 5.49 11.28
N GLY A 112 -2.16 6.04 12.49
CA GLY A 112 -1.25 5.72 13.60
C GLY A 112 -1.30 4.24 13.96
N GLY A 113 -0.11 3.64 14.14
CA GLY A 113 0.06 2.27 14.63
C GLY A 113 0.31 1.22 13.55
N ASP A 114 0.03 1.50 12.28
CA ASP A 114 0.27 0.56 11.18
C ASP A 114 1.69 0.69 10.61
N GLY A 115 2.40 -0.44 10.57
CA GLY A 115 3.67 -0.54 9.88
C GLY A 115 3.52 -0.64 8.37
N TYR A 116 4.46 -0.04 7.65
CA TYR A 116 4.57 -0.10 6.21
C TYR A 116 5.87 -0.80 5.82
N LEU A 117 5.78 -1.76 4.91
CA LEU A 117 6.90 -2.60 4.49
C LEU A 117 7.27 -2.34 3.03
N TYR A 118 8.52 -2.59 2.70
CA TYR A 118 9.00 -2.57 1.32
C TYR A 118 8.40 -3.73 0.52
N ALA A 119 7.84 -3.42 -0.65
CA ALA A 119 7.49 -4.40 -1.67
C ALA A 119 7.76 -3.83 -3.07
N PRO A 120 8.12 -4.68 -4.06
CA PRO A 120 8.36 -4.23 -5.43
C PRO A 120 7.06 -3.83 -6.14
N VAL A 121 7.14 -2.92 -7.11
CA VAL A 121 6.02 -2.60 -8.00
C VAL A 121 5.71 -3.83 -8.89
N LYS A 122 4.48 -4.33 -8.81
CA LYS A 122 3.93 -5.43 -9.61
C LYS A 122 2.61 -4.99 -10.25
N GLY A 123 2.24 -5.63 -11.35
CA GLY A 123 0.99 -5.39 -12.07
C GLY A 123 1.21 -5.01 -13.53
N SER A 124 0.12 -4.94 -14.29
CA SER A 124 0.17 -4.68 -15.74
C SER A 124 0.61 -3.26 -16.11
N ALA A 125 0.52 -2.32 -15.17
CA ALA A 125 0.93 -0.93 -15.37
C ALA A 125 2.26 -0.59 -14.68
N ARG A 126 3.01 -1.60 -14.20
CA ARG A 126 4.30 -1.44 -13.50
C ARG A 126 5.19 -0.40 -14.17
N ASP A 127 5.48 -0.57 -15.44
CA ASP A 127 6.46 0.27 -16.15
C ASP A 127 5.96 1.70 -16.33
N ALA A 128 4.64 1.91 -16.43
CA ALA A 128 4.06 3.25 -16.50
C ALA A 128 4.08 3.95 -15.13
N VAL A 129 3.81 3.21 -14.05
CA VAL A 129 3.89 3.74 -12.68
C VAL A 129 5.32 4.18 -12.34
N ILE A 130 6.30 3.32 -12.62
CA ILE A 130 7.72 3.62 -12.40
C ILE A 130 8.12 4.86 -13.22
N ALA A 131 7.80 4.88 -14.51
CA ALA A 131 8.16 6.01 -15.38
C ALA A 131 7.54 7.33 -14.94
N ILE A 132 6.26 7.34 -14.50
CA ILE A 132 5.65 8.55 -13.94
C ILE A 132 6.44 9.07 -12.74
N LEU A 133 6.81 8.19 -11.81
CA LEU A 133 7.47 8.54 -10.56
C LEU A 133 8.95 8.94 -10.74
N GLN A 134 9.62 8.41 -11.77
CA GLN A 134 10.98 8.80 -12.16
C GLN A 134 10.95 10.12 -12.94
N ASN A 135 10.19 10.18 -14.04
CA ASN A 135 10.18 11.34 -14.93
C ASN A 135 9.68 12.59 -14.23
N VAL A 136 8.81 12.47 -13.21
CA VAL A 136 8.37 13.64 -12.47
C VAL A 136 9.56 14.35 -11.80
N ASN A 137 10.67 13.69 -11.48
CA ASN A 137 11.84 14.36 -10.89
C ASN A 137 12.35 15.53 -11.74
N ASP A 138 12.26 15.43 -13.07
CA ASP A 138 12.71 16.45 -14.03
C ASP A 138 11.64 17.48 -14.41
N HIS A 139 10.43 17.36 -13.86
CA HIS A 139 9.28 18.19 -14.23
C HIS A 139 8.67 18.99 -13.06
N PRO A 140 9.46 19.77 -12.28
CA PRO A 140 9.02 20.44 -11.04
C PRO A 140 7.74 21.27 -11.17
N GLU A 141 7.42 21.73 -12.39
CA GLU A 141 6.17 22.40 -12.74
C GLU A 141 4.91 21.54 -12.60
N ILE A 142 5.03 20.21 -12.68
CA ILE A 142 3.93 19.28 -12.48
C ILE A 142 3.64 19.15 -10.99
N ALA A 143 2.46 19.61 -10.59
CA ALA A 143 2.00 19.53 -9.21
C ALA A 143 1.80 18.06 -8.76
N GLN A 144 2.15 17.75 -7.51
CA GLN A 144 1.94 16.42 -6.91
C GLN A 144 0.50 15.91 -7.07
N ARG A 145 -0.49 16.82 -7.01
CA ARG A 145 -1.90 16.48 -7.21
C ARG A 145 -2.19 15.92 -8.60
N ASP A 146 -1.53 16.43 -9.64
CA ASP A 146 -1.73 15.94 -11.01
C ASP A 146 -1.11 14.55 -11.19
N VAL A 147 0.05 14.32 -10.58
CA VAL A 147 0.66 12.98 -10.51
C VAL A 147 -0.26 11.99 -9.80
N GLN A 148 -0.86 12.39 -8.67
CA GLN A 148 -1.83 11.56 -7.95
C GLN A 148 -3.04 11.22 -8.81
N LEU A 149 -3.58 12.18 -9.57
CA LEU A 149 -4.70 11.95 -10.49
C LEU A 149 -4.33 11.01 -11.64
N LEU A 150 -3.12 11.11 -12.20
CA LEU A 150 -2.64 10.17 -13.21
C LEU A 150 -2.50 8.75 -12.67
N LEU A 151 -1.92 8.59 -11.47
CA LEU A 151 -1.83 7.29 -10.82
C LEU A 151 -3.22 6.73 -10.51
N TRP A 152 -4.17 7.58 -10.12
CA TRP A 152 -5.56 7.18 -9.95
C TRP A 152 -6.25 6.80 -11.27
N ALA A 153 -5.93 7.46 -12.38
CA ALA A 153 -6.38 7.04 -13.71
C ALA A 153 -5.87 5.65 -14.08
N ILE A 154 -4.62 5.32 -13.72
CA ILE A 154 -4.07 3.97 -13.93
C ILE A 154 -4.82 2.93 -13.10
N VAL A 155 -4.94 3.11 -11.78
CA VAL A 155 -5.60 2.10 -10.91
C VAL A 155 -7.08 1.97 -11.23
N ALA A 156 -7.76 3.07 -11.53
CA ALA A 156 -9.16 3.08 -11.96
C ALA A 156 -9.34 2.61 -13.41
N ARG A 157 -8.25 2.30 -14.13
CA ARG A 157 -8.23 1.85 -15.53
C ARG A 157 -8.98 2.81 -16.46
N ALA A 158 -8.85 4.11 -16.23
CA ALA A 158 -9.37 5.12 -17.13
C ALA A 158 -8.59 5.10 -18.45
N LYS A 159 -9.29 5.35 -19.56
CA LYS A 159 -8.65 5.58 -20.85
C LYS A 159 -7.99 6.96 -20.81
N PHE A 160 -6.69 6.99 -21.06
CA PHE A 160 -5.90 8.22 -21.07
C PHE A 160 -6.34 9.18 -22.19
N GLU A 161 -6.84 8.64 -23.31
CA GLU A 161 -7.43 9.43 -24.40
C GLU A 161 -8.76 10.11 -24.01
N ASP A 162 -9.39 9.70 -22.91
CA ASP A 162 -10.65 10.26 -22.40
C ASP A 162 -10.44 11.20 -21.19
N LEU A 163 -9.22 11.32 -20.67
CA LEU A 163 -8.93 12.25 -19.58
C LEU A 163 -9.14 13.71 -20.00
N ASP A 164 -9.27 14.61 -19.03
CA ASP A 164 -9.26 16.03 -19.32
C ASP A 164 -7.94 16.49 -19.96
N ASN A 165 -7.97 17.62 -20.67
CA ASN A 165 -6.83 18.10 -21.46
C ASN A 165 -5.59 18.39 -20.61
N ARG A 166 -5.76 18.81 -19.34
CA ARG A 166 -4.62 19.05 -18.45
C ARG A 166 -3.95 17.74 -18.10
N LEU A 167 -4.71 16.72 -17.68
CA LEU A 167 -4.14 15.41 -17.37
C LEU A 167 -3.54 14.72 -18.60
N LYS A 168 -4.13 14.89 -19.79
CA LYS A 168 -3.51 14.44 -21.05
C LYS A 168 -2.14 15.06 -21.30
N LEU A 169 -2.02 16.37 -21.09
CA LEU A 169 -0.75 17.07 -21.24
C LEU A 169 0.29 16.56 -20.25
N VAL A 170 -0.06 16.45 -18.97
CA VAL A 170 0.83 15.91 -17.94
C VAL A 170 1.25 14.48 -18.29
N ALA A 171 0.31 13.63 -18.72
CA ALA A 171 0.62 12.27 -19.13
C ALA A 171 1.57 12.22 -20.34
N SER A 172 1.43 13.12 -21.31
CA SER A 172 2.32 13.20 -22.48
C SER A 172 3.74 13.66 -22.16
N GLN A 173 3.93 14.37 -21.04
CA GLN A 173 5.25 14.77 -20.54
C GLN A 173 5.92 13.60 -19.79
N LEU A 174 5.14 12.82 -19.04
CA LEU A 174 5.68 11.78 -18.16
C LEU A 174 5.71 10.38 -18.78
N LEU A 175 5.01 10.13 -19.88
CA LEU A 175 4.89 8.80 -20.47
C LEU A 175 5.19 8.82 -21.97
N THR A 176 5.83 7.73 -22.42
CA THR A 176 6.04 7.50 -23.85
C THR A 176 4.73 7.16 -24.57
N PRO A 177 4.64 7.40 -25.90
CA PRO A 177 3.49 6.97 -26.70
C PRO A 177 3.17 5.47 -26.57
N ARG A 178 4.20 4.63 -26.42
CA ARG A 178 4.05 3.17 -26.23
C ARG A 178 3.40 2.83 -24.88
N GLN A 179 3.79 3.52 -23.82
CA GLN A 179 3.18 3.35 -22.50
C GLN A 179 1.71 3.80 -22.53
N LEU A 180 1.42 4.97 -23.09
CA LEU A 180 0.04 5.48 -23.25
C LEU A 180 -0.84 4.52 -24.06
N ALA A 181 -0.35 4.02 -25.19
CA ALA A 181 -1.08 3.03 -26.00
C ALA A 181 -1.33 1.72 -25.24
N THR A 182 -0.40 1.30 -24.38
CA THR A 182 -0.55 0.11 -23.54
C THR A 182 -1.60 0.32 -22.45
N LEU A 183 -1.59 1.48 -21.78
CA LEU A 183 -2.61 1.84 -20.79
C LEU A 183 -4.01 1.89 -21.41
N ASN A 184 -4.16 2.52 -22.58
CA ASN A 184 -5.44 2.58 -23.30
C ASN A 184 -5.95 1.20 -23.73
N ARG A 185 -5.07 0.32 -24.23
CA ARG A 185 -5.44 -1.07 -24.58
C ARG A 185 -5.91 -1.86 -23.37
N ASN A 186 -5.24 -1.71 -22.22
CA ASN A 186 -5.64 -2.39 -20.99
C ASN A 186 -6.99 -1.87 -20.47
N ALA A 187 -7.30 -0.59 -20.67
CA ALA A 187 -8.60 0.01 -20.32
C ALA A 187 -9.75 -0.44 -21.24
N LEU A 188 -9.49 -0.92 -22.46
CA LEU A 188 -10.52 -1.45 -23.37
C LEU A 188 -11.09 -2.80 -22.92
N SER A 189 -10.39 -3.52 -22.04
CA SER A 189 -10.85 -4.83 -21.50
C SER A 189 -11.96 -4.71 -20.44
N MET A 190 -12.57 -3.53 -20.27
CA MET A 190 -13.43 -3.20 -19.14
C MET A 190 -14.93 -3.38 -19.40
N LEU A 191 -15.63 -3.63 -18.29
CA LEU A 191 -17.02 -4.03 -18.24
C LEU A 191 -17.96 -2.82 -18.16
N THR A 192 -19.12 -2.95 -18.78
CA THR A 192 -20.22 -1.99 -18.68
C THR A 192 -20.81 -1.98 -17.27
N SER A 193 -21.55 -0.91 -16.91
CA SER A 193 -22.19 -0.78 -15.58
C SER A 193 -23.13 -1.93 -15.22
N GLY A 194 -23.82 -2.53 -16.21
CA GLY A 194 -24.70 -3.69 -16.00
C GLY A 194 -23.96 -5.02 -15.79
N GLU A 195 -22.70 -5.10 -16.23
CA GLU A 195 -21.81 -6.23 -15.92
C GLU A 195 -21.16 -6.01 -14.55
N LEU A 196 -20.81 -4.79 -14.18
CA LEU A 196 -20.24 -4.43 -12.88
C LEU A 196 -21.15 -4.79 -11.69
N SER A 197 -22.46 -4.58 -11.79
CA SER A 197 -23.40 -4.90 -10.69
C SER A 197 -23.57 -6.41 -10.45
N ARG A 198 -23.45 -7.23 -11.51
CA ARG A 198 -23.57 -8.69 -11.40
C ARG A 198 -22.39 -9.33 -10.66
N ILE A 199 -21.29 -8.60 -10.56
CA ILE A 199 -19.99 -9.16 -10.20
C ILE A 199 -19.51 -8.61 -8.87
N THR A 200 -19.98 -7.41 -8.50
CA THR A 200 -19.76 -6.80 -7.19
C THR A 200 -20.69 -7.38 -6.13
N GLY A 201 -21.86 -7.90 -6.53
CA GLY A 201 -22.83 -8.53 -5.62
C GLY A 201 -22.20 -9.60 -4.72
N PRO A 202 -21.49 -10.60 -5.28
CA PRO A 202 -20.84 -11.66 -4.50
C PRO A 202 -19.59 -11.24 -3.71
N LEU A 203 -19.02 -10.06 -3.98
CA LEU A 203 -17.78 -9.64 -3.32
C LEU A 203 -18.01 -9.28 -1.84
N PRO A 204 -17.05 -9.57 -0.95
CA PRO A 204 -17.04 -9.01 0.41
C PRO A 204 -17.11 -7.48 0.39
N ALA A 205 -17.80 -6.88 1.37
CA ALA A 205 -18.05 -5.44 1.42
C ALA A 205 -16.78 -4.57 1.25
N PRO A 206 -15.61 -4.88 1.87
CA PRO A 206 -14.39 -4.10 1.65
C PRO A 206 -13.90 -4.11 0.19
N LEU A 207 -13.96 -5.28 -0.48
CA LEU A 207 -13.56 -5.40 -1.88
C LEU A 207 -14.57 -4.72 -2.82
N ARG A 208 -15.85 -4.79 -2.47
CA ARG A 208 -16.91 -4.09 -3.21
C ARG A 208 -16.70 -2.58 -3.21
N ALA A 209 -16.38 -2.00 -2.05
CA ALA A 209 -16.14 -0.58 -1.91
C ALA A 209 -14.97 -0.09 -2.79
N VAL A 210 -13.90 -0.86 -2.90
CA VAL A 210 -12.77 -0.56 -3.80
C VAL A 210 -13.23 -0.52 -5.27
N VAL A 211 -13.95 -1.55 -5.73
CA VAL A 211 -14.43 -1.63 -7.12
C VAL A 211 -15.39 -0.49 -7.45
N GLU A 212 -16.30 -0.15 -6.54
CA GLU A 212 -17.22 0.97 -6.70
C GLU A 212 -16.50 2.32 -6.72
N ALA A 213 -15.52 2.52 -5.83
CA ALA A 213 -14.70 3.72 -5.79
C ALA A 213 -13.89 3.91 -7.07
N GLU A 214 -13.23 2.86 -7.57
CA GLU A 214 -12.49 2.89 -8.84
C GLU A 214 -13.41 3.24 -10.02
N SER A 215 -14.61 2.64 -10.08
CA SER A 215 -15.59 2.94 -11.14
C SER A 215 -16.04 4.40 -11.11
N ARG A 216 -16.35 4.92 -9.91
CA ARG A 216 -16.76 6.32 -9.72
C ARG A 216 -15.62 7.28 -10.06
N LEU A 217 -14.42 6.99 -9.60
CA LEU A 217 -13.22 7.78 -9.85
C LEU A 217 -12.89 7.83 -11.34
N ARG A 218 -12.99 6.71 -12.05
CA ARG A 218 -12.85 6.66 -13.52
C ARG A 218 -13.83 7.61 -14.21
N GLY A 219 -15.10 7.59 -13.83
CA GLY A 219 -16.11 8.51 -14.38
C GLY A 219 -15.78 9.98 -14.13
N MET A 220 -15.28 10.30 -12.93
CA MET A 220 -14.89 11.68 -12.58
C MET A 220 -13.67 12.17 -13.37
N LEU A 221 -12.70 11.28 -13.62
CA LEU A 221 -11.49 11.57 -14.38
C LEU A 221 -11.75 11.80 -15.88
N THR A 222 -12.80 11.20 -16.45
CA THR A 222 -13.10 11.30 -17.89
C THR A 222 -14.26 12.23 -18.24
N SER A 223 -15.18 12.50 -17.32
CA SER A 223 -16.32 13.41 -17.57
C SER A 223 -15.93 14.89 -17.54
N GLY A 224 -14.79 15.22 -16.93
CA GLY A 224 -14.36 16.60 -16.70
C GLY A 224 -15.21 17.29 -15.61
N GLY A 225 -14.66 18.36 -15.01
CA GLY A 225 -15.38 19.21 -14.06
C GLY A 225 -15.40 18.76 -12.59
N SER A 226 -14.87 17.57 -12.27
CA SER A 226 -14.63 17.18 -10.88
C SER A 226 -13.38 17.85 -10.33
N SER A 227 -13.45 18.39 -9.12
CA SER A 227 -12.31 18.94 -8.40
C SER A 227 -11.44 17.82 -7.79
N PHE A 228 -10.19 18.16 -7.47
CA PHE A 228 -9.30 17.24 -6.75
C PHE A 228 -9.91 16.74 -5.44
N ALA A 229 -10.49 17.64 -4.64
CA ALA A 229 -11.08 17.29 -3.35
C ALA A 229 -12.29 16.35 -3.49
N GLU A 230 -13.06 16.47 -4.57
CA GLU A 230 -14.15 15.53 -4.85
C GLU A 230 -13.62 14.14 -5.19
N MET A 231 -12.59 14.07 -6.03
CA MET A 231 -11.94 12.80 -6.39
C MET A 231 -11.24 12.15 -5.19
N GLU A 232 -10.57 12.96 -4.36
CA GLU A 232 -9.89 12.51 -3.14
C GLU A 232 -10.86 11.88 -2.15
N ARG A 233 -12.06 12.44 -1.96
CA ARG A 233 -13.10 11.85 -1.09
C ARG A 233 -13.58 10.48 -1.56
N VAL A 234 -13.48 10.18 -2.84
CA VAL A 234 -13.82 8.86 -3.40
C VAL A 234 -12.64 7.91 -3.26
N ALA A 235 -11.43 8.40 -3.54
CA ALA A 235 -10.23 7.57 -3.55
C ALA A 235 -9.68 7.26 -2.14
N VAL A 236 -9.90 8.13 -1.17
CA VAL A 236 -9.33 8.07 0.18
C VAL A 236 -10.46 8.08 1.21
N LEU A 237 -10.73 6.92 1.82
CA LEU A 237 -11.76 6.81 2.83
C LEU A 237 -11.34 7.47 4.14
N ALA A 238 -12.21 8.33 4.66
CA ALA A 238 -12.05 8.95 5.97
C ALA A 238 -12.43 7.98 7.11
N GLY A 239 -11.99 8.29 8.33
CA GLY A 239 -12.31 7.53 9.53
C GLY A 239 -11.33 6.40 9.83
N MET A 240 -11.61 5.67 10.92
CA MET A 240 -10.77 4.55 11.36
C MET A 240 -10.89 3.38 10.38
N ALA A 241 -9.75 2.92 9.87
CA ALA A 241 -9.69 1.77 9.01
C ALA A 241 -10.06 0.51 9.81
N PRO A 242 -11.00 -0.33 9.34
CA PRO A 242 -11.16 -1.66 9.89
C PRO A 242 -9.92 -2.51 9.59
N THR A 243 -9.79 -3.67 10.23
CA THR A 243 -8.77 -4.65 9.83
C THR A 243 -9.22 -5.35 8.54
N GLY A 244 -8.47 -5.15 7.46
CA GLY A 244 -8.76 -5.76 6.17
C GLY A 244 -8.44 -7.27 6.14
N PRO A 245 -9.08 -8.05 5.25
CA PRO A 245 -8.73 -9.47 5.06
C PRO A 245 -7.26 -9.65 4.67
N GLY A 246 -6.58 -10.61 5.32
CA GLY A 246 -5.16 -10.88 5.07
C GLY A 246 -4.20 -9.86 5.69
N SER A 247 -4.69 -8.95 6.54
CA SER A 247 -3.83 -8.07 7.32
C SER A 247 -2.92 -8.85 8.26
N ILE A 248 -1.73 -8.32 8.49
CA ILE A 248 -0.75 -8.86 9.43
C ILE A 248 -0.31 -7.78 10.42
N GLY A 249 0.07 -8.20 11.63
CA GLY A 249 0.57 -7.29 12.65
C GLY A 249 1.95 -6.77 12.31
N VAL A 250 2.04 -5.53 11.83
CA VAL A 250 3.31 -4.83 11.59
C VAL A 250 3.35 -3.60 12.50
N PRO A 251 4.25 -3.55 13.49
CA PRO A 251 4.59 -2.35 14.24
C PRO A 251 4.93 -1.18 13.32
N ALA A 252 4.52 0.00 13.75
CA ALA A 252 4.92 1.24 13.12
C ALA A 252 6.45 1.30 12.98
N ALA A 253 6.91 1.81 11.85
CA ALA A 253 8.32 2.01 11.60
C ALA A 253 9.17 0.71 11.70
N ARG A 254 8.66 -0.41 11.18
CA ARG A 254 9.48 -1.61 10.91
C ARG A 254 10.43 -1.37 9.73
N TRP A 255 11.66 -1.84 9.85
CA TRP A 255 12.63 -1.86 8.76
C TRP A 255 12.38 -3.04 7.81
N SER A 256 12.74 -2.85 6.55
CA SER A 256 12.83 -3.92 5.55
C SER A 256 14.25 -3.99 5.00
N GLU A 257 14.82 -5.19 4.92
CA GLU A 257 16.16 -5.43 4.37
C GLU A 257 16.07 -5.56 2.84
N HIS A 258 16.44 -4.51 2.12
CA HIS A 258 16.45 -4.54 0.67
C HIS A 258 17.46 -5.57 0.15
N PRO A 259 17.15 -6.33 -0.93
CA PRO A 259 18.06 -7.30 -1.55
C PRO A 259 19.46 -6.79 -1.90
N ASP A 260 19.61 -5.47 -2.01
CA ASP A 260 20.88 -4.83 -2.32
C ASP A 260 21.81 -4.66 -1.13
N GLY A 261 21.35 -4.95 0.09
CA GLY A 261 22.16 -4.92 1.32
C GLY A 261 21.99 -3.67 2.17
N TYR A 262 20.90 -2.92 2.00
CA TYR A 262 20.56 -1.77 2.84
C TYR A 262 19.18 -1.98 3.48
N TRP A 263 18.91 -1.26 4.56
CA TRP A 263 17.58 -1.25 5.18
C TRP A 263 16.81 -0.01 4.75
N VAL A 264 15.52 -0.20 4.45
CA VAL A 264 14.58 0.87 4.14
C VAL A 264 13.40 0.82 5.08
N ARG A 265 12.85 1.99 5.41
CA ARG A 265 11.65 2.11 6.22
C ARG A 265 10.78 3.28 5.79
N TYR A 266 9.47 3.11 5.96
CA TYR A 266 8.46 4.08 5.61
C TYR A 266 7.64 4.51 6.83
N THR A 267 7.54 5.82 7.06
CA THR A 267 6.65 6.41 8.07
C THR A 267 5.76 7.46 7.41
N PRO A 268 4.57 7.08 6.92
CA PRO A 268 3.67 8.01 6.26
C PRO A 268 3.01 9.00 7.22
N SER A 269 2.88 10.25 6.77
CA SER A 269 2.15 11.35 7.40
C SER A 269 1.04 11.79 6.46
N GLY A 270 0.06 10.90 6.26
CA GLY A 270 -0.89 10.98 5.15
C GLY A 270 -0.36 10.29 3.89
N TYR A 271 -1.18 10.19 2.85
CA TYR A 271 -0.81 9.47 1.64
C TYR A 271 0.11 10.27 0.70
N SER A 272 0.19 11.58 0.91
CA SER A 272 0.98 12.51 0.09
C SER A 272 2.38 12.75 0.62
N ASN A 273 2.69 12.35 1.85
CA ASN A 273 3.98 12.59 2.48
C ASN A 273 4.42 11.35 3.25
N THR A 274 5.55 10.77 2.85
CA THR A 274 6.14 9.63 3.54
C THR A 274 7.57 9.96 3.93
N LYS A 275 7.88 9.85 5.23
CA LYS A 275 9.27 9.80 5.66
C LYS A 275 9.87 8.49 5.19
N VAL A 276 10.84 8.58 4.29
CA VAL A 276 11.67 7.46 3.85
C VAL A 276 12.97 7.54 4.63
N GLU A 277 13.40 6.40 5.14
CA GLU A 277 14.64 6.25 5.88
C GLU A 277 15.44 5.11 5.27
N ILE A 278 16.73 5.34 5.03
CA ILE A 278 17.66 4.38 4.45
C ILE A 278 18.84 4.23 5.39
N TYR A 279 19.20 2.99 5.73
CA TYR A 279 20.39 2.69 6.51
C TYR A 279 21.29 1.73 5.74
N VAL A 280 22.54 2.15 5.52
CA VAL A 280 23.58 1.39 4.81
C VAL A 280 24.71 1.15 5.78
N GLU A 281 25.00 -0.11 6.07
CA GLU A 281 26.08 -0.46 6.99
C GLU A 281 27.46 -0.17 6.39
N PRO A 282 28.46 0.18 7.23
CA PRO A 282 29.85 0.22 6.79
C PRO A 282 30.27 -1.11 6.15
N GLY A 283 30.81 -1.06 4.93
CA GLY A 283 31.21 -2.25 4.18
C GLY A 283 30.05 -3.03 3.53
N SER A 284 28.81 -2.53 3.58
CA SER A 284 27.69 -3.13 2.87
C SER A 284 27.90 -3.14 1.35
N ALA A 285 27.41 -4.20 0.70
CA ALA A 285 27.35 -4.32 -0.76
C ALA A 285 26.42 -3.28 -1.42
N ALA A 286 25.65 -2.52 -0.64
CA ALA A 286 24.80 -1.45 -1.13
C ALA A 286 25.57 -0.17 -1.48
N VAL A 287 26.82 -0.01 -1.01
CA VAL A 287 27.64 1.16 -1.34
C VAL A 287 27.88 1.22 -2.85
N GLY A 288 27.57 2.36 -3.47
CA GLY A 288 27.63 2.58 -4.91
C GLY A 288 26.43 2.05 -5.70
N LYS A 289 25.50 1.33 -5.05
CA LYS A 289 24.20 0.98 -5.66
C LYS A 289 23.22 2.13 -5.52
N VAL A 290 22.06 1.99 -6.17
CA VAL A 290 21.07 3.04 -6.26
C VAL A 290 19.83 2.68 -5.46
N TYR A 291 19.34 3.63 -4.66
CA TYR A 291 17.99 3.59 -4.11
C TYR A 291 17.07 4.45 -5.00
N ASP A 292 16.13 3.78 -5.68
CA ASP A 292 15.08 4.43 -6.45
C ASP A 292 13.72 4.31 -5.75
N PRO A 293 13.18 5.41 -5.19
CA PRO A 293 11.85 5.42 -4.58
C PRO A 293 10.73 4.96 -5.51
N ALA A 294 10.86 5.16 -6.83
CA ALA A 294 9.84 4.81 -7.82
C ALA A 294 9.65 3.29 -8.01
N THR A 295 10.66 2.50 -7.64
CA THR A 295 10.67 1.03 -7.82
C THR A 295 10.04 0.27 -6.65
N ALA A 296 9.67 1.00 -5.59
CA ALA A 296 9.14 0.45 -4.36
C ALA A 296 7.71 0.93 -4.08
N ILE A 297 6.96 0.08 -3.39
CA ILE A 297 5.68 0.44 -2.78
C ILE A 297 5.78 0.14 -1.29
N ALA A 298 5.50 1.17 -0.49
CA ALA A 298 5.27 1.01 0.93
C ALA A 298 3.88 0.38 1.10
N VAL A 299 3.83 -0.90 1.46
CA VAL A 299 2.58 -1.65 1.67
C VAL A 299 2.22 -1.69 3.16
N PRO A 300 0.96 -1.38 3.53
CA PRO A 300 0.53 -1.43 4.92
C PRO A 300 0.35 -2.87 5.40
N GLY A 301 0.65 -3.11 6.68
CA GLY A 301 0.27 -4.34 7.38
C GLY A 301 -1.25 -4.55 7.40
N ASN A 302 -2.03 -3.47 7.52
CA ASN A 302 -3.49 -3.48 7.39
C ASN A 302 -3.92 -3.27 5.93
N THR A 303 -4.51 -4.31 5.31
CA THR A 303 -4.92 -4.30 3.89
C THR A 303 -6.10 -3.38 3.58
N ALA A 304 -6.79 -2.83 4.60
CA ALA A 304 -7.81 -1.80 4.41
C ALA A 304 -7.22 -0.40 4.20
N ARG A 305 -5.88 -0.27 4.20
CA ARG A 305 -5.17 0.99 4.01
C ARG A 305 -4.50 1.09 2.65
N GLN A 306 -4.17 2.32 2.30
CA GLN A 306 -3.52 2.67 1.06
C GLN A 306 -2.10 2.13 0.98
N ARG A 307 -1.80 1.55 -0.19
CA ARG A 307 -0.45 1.29 -0.69
C ARG A 307 0.12 2.60 -1.22
N LEU A 308 1.37 2.90 -0.88
CA LEU A 308 1.98 4.19 -1.21
C LEU A 308 3.17 3.99 -2.14
N ALA A 309 3.16 4.66 -3.29
CA ALA A 309 4.35 4.90 -4.11
C ALA A 309 5.08 6.15 -3.62
N GLN A 310 6.35 6.30 -4.03
CA GLN A 310 7.17 7.48 -3.75
C GLN A 310 7.87 7.93 -5.03
N SER A 311 8.14 9.23 -5.13
CA SER A 311 9.10 9.80 -6.09
C SER A 311 10.35 10.30 -5.36
N ALA A 312 11.43 10.63 -6.07
CA ALA A 312 12.63 11.21 -5.44
C ALA A 312 12.46 12.69 -5.02
N ARG A 313 11.31 13.29 -5.32
CA ARG A 313 10.95 14.64 -4.87
C ARG A 313 10.75 14.75 -3.36
N VAL A 314 11.30 15.82 -2.79
CA VAL A 314 11.01 16.24 -1.42
C VAL A 314 9.60 16.82 -1.34
N TYR A 315 8.84 16.42 -0.33
CA TYR A 315 7.52 16.97 -0.04
C TYR A 315 7.64 18.41 0.49
N GLY A 316 6.81 19.31 -0.05
CA GLY A 316 6.74 20.70 0.39
C GLY A 316 7.87 21.61 -0.13
N ARG A 317 8.65 21.14 -1.11
CA ARG A 317 9.59 21.96 -1.89
C ARG A 317 9.07 22.17 -3.30
#